data_AF-A0A914SDZ1-F1
#
_entry.id   AF-A0A914SDZ1-F1
#
_cell.length_a   1.000
_cell.length_b   1.000
_cell.length_c   1.000
_cell.angle_alpha   90.00
_cell.angle_beta   90.00
_cell.angle_gamma   90.00
#
_symmetry.space_group_name_H-M   'P 1'
#
loop_
_entity.id
_entity.type
_entity.pdbx_description
1 polymer ?
#
loop_
_entity_poly.entity_id
_entity_poly.type
_entity_poly.pdbx_seq_one_letter_code
_entity_poly.pdbx_strand_id
1 'polypeptide(L)'
;MPVDLTNATFHSGLFTDGGILLLEGSYSAGLLTVSGVGLPPIETADATRAFFGNENWFGGESPVAYRTVQRLRSANMKNTDARIKAA
;
A
#
# COMPACT_ATOMS: atom_id res chain seq x y z
N MET A 1 -21.47 15.14 0.66
CA MET A 1 -20.62 16.34 0.57
C MET A 1 -20.09 16.42 -0.85
N PRO A 2 -20.47 17.43 -1.65
CA PRO A 2 -19.91 17.65 -2.98
C PRO A 2 -18.44 18.09 -2.90
N VAL A 3 -17.68 17.78 -3.94
CA VAL A 3 -16.25 18.06 -4.09
C VAL A 3 -16.02 18.70 -5.46
N ASP A 4 -15.29 19.81 -5.49
CA ASP A 4 -14.85 20.48 -6.70
C ASP A 4 -13.35 20.24 -6.90
N LEU A 5 -13.00 19.61 -8.03
CA LEU A 5 -11.64 19.25 -8.42
C LEU A 5 -11.10 20.15 -9.55
N THR A 6 -11.85 21.17 -9.99
CA THR A 6 -11.56 21.96 -11.20
C THR A 6 -10.15 22.56 -11.21
N ASN A 7 -9.65 22.98 -10.05
CA ASN A 7 -8.33 23.59 -9.88
C ASN A 7 -7.35 22.71 -9.08
N ALA A 8 -7.67 21.43 -8.90
CA ALA A 8 -6.86 20.55 -8.07
C ALA A 8 -5.58 20.10 -8.80
N THR A 9 -4.47 20.10 -8.07
CA THR A 9 -3.20 19.49 -8.53
C THR A 9 -3.14 18.04 -8.05
N PHE A 10 -2.88 17.12 -8.98
CA PHE A 10 -2.76 15.69 -8.68
C PHE A 10 -1.30 15.32 -8.49
N HIS A 11 -0.99 14.69 -7.36
CA HIS A 11 0.29 14.02 -7.18
C HIS A 11 0.39 12.77 -8.07
N SER A 12 1.59 12.22 -8.24
CA SER A 12 1.81 11.04 -9.08
C SER A 12 0.99 9.84 -8.58
N GLY A 13 0.23 9.21 -9.47
CA GLY A 13 -0.56 8.04 -9.15
C GLY A 13 -1.61 7.76 -10.22
N LEU A 14 -2.36 6.66 -10.03
CA LEU A 14 -3.56 6.37 -10.80
C LEU A 14 -4.79 6.62 -9.92
N PHE A 15 -5.66 7.53 -10.36
CA PHE A 15 -6.86 7.94 -9.64
C PHE A 15 -8.09 7.38 -10.36
N THR A 16 -8.85 6.54 -9.67
CA THR A 16 -10.02 5.88 -10.23
C THR A 16 -11.22 6.07 -9.33
N ASP A 17 -12.40 5.91 -9.90
CA ASP A 17 -13.62 5.78 -9.11
C ASP A 17 -13.51 4.57 -8.15
N GLY A 18 -14.12 4.71 -6.97
CA GLY A 18 -14.01 3.74 -5.86
C GLY A 18 -12.68 3.73 -5.09
N GLY A 19 -11.69 4.53 -5.49
CA GLY A 19 -10.41 4.66 -4.79
C GLY A 19 -10.51 5.45 -3.48
N ILE A 20 -9.61 5.16 -2.53
CA ILE A 20 -9.45 5.95 -1.30
C ILE A 20 -8.37 7.01 -1.56
N LEU A 21 -8.75 8.28 -1.46
CA LEU A 21 -7.89 9.43 -1.77
C LEU A 21 -7.77 10.38 -0.57
N LEU A 22 -6.67 11.11 -0.52
CA LEU A 22 -6.46 12.24 0.37
C LEU A 22 -6.74 13.53 -0.42
N LEU A 23 -7.67 14.35 0.07
CA LEU A 23 -8.05 15.62 -0.53
C LEU A 23 -7.66 16.76 0.41
N GLU A 24 -6.84 17.69 -0.09
CA GLU A 24 -6.48 18.93 0.59
C GLU A 24 -7.25 20.09 -0.06
N GLY A 25 -7.79 21.00 0.75
CA GLY A 25 -8.50 22.16 0.23
C GLY A 25 -9.22 22.97 1.29
N SER A 26 -10.13 23.84 0.85
CA SER A 26 -10.98 24.65 1.72
C SER A 26 -12.44 24.20 1.64
N TYR A 27 -13.12 24.19 2.78
CA TYR A 27 -14.53 23.83 2.88
C TYR A 27 -15.37 25.07 3.20
N SER A 28 -16.32 25.40 2.34
CA SER A 28 -17.21 26.55 2.51
C SER A 28 -18.58 26.27 1.91
N ALA A 29 -19.64 26.73 2.59
CA ALA A 29 -21.03 26.64 2.11
C ALA A 29 -21.45 25.24 1.59
N GLY A 30 -20.94 24.16 2.20
CA GLY A 30 -21.30 22.79 1.83
C GLY A 30 -20.42 22.15 0.75
N LEU A 31 -19.49 22.90 0.14
CA LEU A 31 -18.62 22.45 -0.94
C LEU A 31 -17.15 22.39 -0.49
N LEU A 32 -16.47 21.29 -0.81
CA LEU A 32 -15.01 21.17 -0.66
C LEU A 32 -14.35 21.58 -1.99
N THR A 33 -13.66 22.72 -2.01
CA THR A 33 -12.83 23.15 -3.14
C THR A 33 -11.40 22.63 -2.92
N VAL A 34 -10.99 21.67 -3.75
CA VAL A 34 -9.73 20.93 -3.59
C VAL A 34 -8.58 21.65 -4.28
N SER A 35 -7.47 21.81 -3.57
CA SER A 35 -6.19 22.30 -4.08
C SER A 35 -5.23 21.16 -4.42
N GLY A 36 -5.27 20.05 -3.66
CA GLY A 36 -4.36 18.92 -3.81
C GLY A 36 -5.05 17.56 -3.69
N VAL A 37 -4.67 16.62 -4.56
CA VAL A 37 -5.14 15.23 -4.53
C VAL A 37 -3.95 14.29 -4.42
N GLY A 38 -3.97 13.45 -3.38
CA GLY A 38 -2.94 12.45 -3.12
C GLY A 38 -3.52 11.06 -2.88
N LEU A 39 -2.68 10.05 -3.06
CA LEU A 39 -2.93 8.71 -2.56
C LEU A 39 -2.51 8.62 -1.09
N PRO A 40 -3.11 7.74 -0.28
CA PRO A 40 -2.59 7.46 1.04
C PRO A 40 -1.12 7.00 0.95
N PRO A 41 -0.28 7.37 1.93
CA PRO A 41 1.12 6.98 1.93
C PRO A 41 1.28 5.46 2.01
N ILE A 42 2.28 4.95 1.29
CA ILE A 42 2.55 3.51 1.22
C ILE A 42 3.34 3.09 2.46
N GLU A 43 2.82 2.10 3.18
CA GLU A 43 3.55 1.46 4.28
C GLU A 43 4.47 0.34 3.74
N THR A 44 5.70 0.26 4.26
CA THR A 44 6.60 -0.85 3.92
C THR A 44 6.25 -2.10 4.72
N ALA A 45 6.51 -3.28 4.16
CA ALA A 45 6.24 -4.52 4.86
C ALA A 45 7.02 -4.65 6.20
N ASP A 46 8.18 -4.01 6.33
CA ASP A 46 8.94 -3.97 7.60
C ASP A 46 8.27 -3.07 8.64
N ALA A 47 7.71 -1.93 8.24
CA ALA A 47 6.95 -1.06 9.13
C ALA A 47 5.69 -1.74 9.66
N THR A 48 4.92 -2.41 8.78
CA THR A 48 3.73 -3.16 9.18
C THR A 48 4.08 -4.23 10.21
N ARG A 49 5.15 -5.01 9.99
CA ARG A 49 5.58 -6.05 10.94
C ARG A 49 6.13 -5.49 12.24
N ALA A 50 6.77 -4.32 12.21
CA ALA A 50 7.24 -3.67 13.43
C ALA A 50 6.07 -3.27 14.34
N PHE A 51 4.92 -2.92 13.75
CA PHE A 51 3.71 -2.57 14.50
C PHE A 51 2.86 -3.78 14.90
N PHE A 52 2.56 -4.67 13.95
CA PHE A 52 1.62 -5.77 14.18
C PHE A 52 2.27 -7.06 14.69
N GLY A 53 3.55 -7.28 14.39
CA GLY A 53 4.24 -8.53 14.68
C GLY A 53 4.55 -9.34 13.41
N ASN A 54 4.75 -10.64 13.60
CA ASN A 54 5.18 -11.56 12.53
C ASN A 54 4.05 -12.47 12.06
N GLU A 55 2.79 -12.06 12.23
CA GLU A 55 1.61 -12.84 11.85
C GLU A 55 1.61 -13.12 10.34
N ASN A 56 1.11 -14.29 9.96
CA ASN A 56 1.02 -14.66 8.56
C ASN A 56 -0.24 -14.09 7.88
N TRP A 57 -0.17 -12.84 7.46
CA TRP A 57 -1.23 -12.19 6.67
C TRP A 57 -1.33 -12.70 5.22
N PHE A 58 -0.28 -13.38 4.72
CA PHE A 58 -0.25 -13.91 3.35
C PHE A 58 -1.01 -15.23 3.22
N GLY A 59 -1.19 -15.96 4.32
CA GLY A 59 -1.81 -17.28 4.34
C GLY A 59 -0.82 -18.44 4.09
N GLY A 60 -1.36 -19.66 4.02
CA GLY A 60 -0.57 -20.90 4.00
C GLY A 60 -0.46 -21.57 5.39
N GLU A 61 0.39 -22.59 5.49
CA GLU A 61 0.46 -23.47 6.68
C GLU A 61 1.20 -22.86 7.87
N SER A 62 2.08 -21.88 7.64
CA SER A 62 2.86 -21.26 8.71
C SER A 62 2.00 -20.26 9.51
N PRO A 63 2.06 -20.26 10.86
CA PRO A 63 1.39 -19.25 11.66
C PRO A 63 2.13 -17.89 11.61
N VAL A 64 3.38 -17.88 11.15
CA VAL A 64 4.21 -16.66 11.03
C VAL A 64 4.59 -16.36 9.58
N ALA A 65 4.78 -15.08 9.26
CA ALA A 65 5.17 -14.63 7.93
C ALA A 65 6.47 -15.29 7.46
N TYR A 66 6.46 -15.96 6.30
CA TYR A 66 7.61 -16.72 5.78
C TYR A 66 8.90 -15.91 5.66
N ARG A 67 8.80 -14.58 5.47
CA ARG A 67 9.94 -13.65 5.44
C ARG A 67 10.77 -13.66 6.72
N THR A 68 10.21 -14.04 7.88
CA THR A 68 10.90 -14.02 9.18
C THR A 68 11.60 -15.34 9.49
N VAL A 69 11.25 -16.41 8.77
CA VAL A 69 11.82 -17.75 8.99
C VAL A 69 13.23 -17.83 8.39
N GLN A 70 14.24 -17.86 9.27
CA GLN A 70 15.65 -17.82 8.88
C GLN A 70 16.02 -18.95 7.90
N ARG A 71 15.58 -20.19 8.14
CA ARG A 71 15.88 -21.32 7.25
C ARG A 71 15.40 -21.09 5.83
N LEU A 72 14.23 -20.47 5.63
CA LEU A 72 13.68 -20.19 4.31
C LEU A 72 14.42 -19.05 3.62
N ARG A 73 14.76 -17.98 4.37
CA ARG A 73 15.63 -16.92 3.84
C ARG A 73 16.96 -17.50 3.36
N SER A 74 17.59 -18.35 4.17
CA SER A 74 18.86 -18.99 3.82
C SER A 74 18.73 -19.92 2.61
N ALA A 75 17.66 -20.71 2.53
CA ALA A 75 17.41 -21.58 1.37
C ALA A 75 17.19 -20.75 0.09
N ASN A 76 16.42 -19.66 0.17
CA ASN A 76 16.17 -18.77 -0.96
C ASN A 76 17.47 -18.10 -1.45
N MET A 77 18.33 -17.64 -0.53
CA MET A 77 19.62 -17.04 -0.91
C MET A 77 20.60 -18.05 -1.54
N LYS A 78 20.54 -19.33 -1.12
CA LYS A 78 21.40 -20.39 -1.67
C LYS A 78 20.93 -20.91 -3.02
N ASN A 79 19.65 -20.80 -3.33
CA ASN A 79 19.07 -21.35 -4.55
C ASN A 79 18.99 -20.28 -5.66
N THR A 80 20.14 -19.93 -6.24
CA THR A 80 20.24 -18.91 -7.30
C THR A 80 19.58 -19.33 -8.61
N ASP A 81 19.33 -20.62 -8.80
CA ASP A 81 18.70 -21.17 -10.00
C ASP A 81 17.18 -21.28 -9.90
N ALA A 82 16.59 -20.87 -8.78
CA ALA A 82 15.14 -20.82 -8.62
C ALA A 82 14.51 -19.91 -9.69
N ARG A 83 13.51 -20.43 -10.41
CA ARG A 83 12.74 -19.68 -11.43
C ARG A 83 11.26 -19.91 -11.23
N ILE A 84 10.48 -18.84 -11.36
CA ILE A 84 9.04 -18.93 -11.53
C ILE A 84 8.82 -19.14 -13.03
N LYS A 85 8.33 -20.32 -13.43
CA LYS A 85 7.94 -20.55 -14.82
C LYS A 85 6.67 -19.75 -15.09
N ALA A 86 6.66 -18.93 -16.13
CA ALA A 86 5.41 -18.36 -16.62
C ALA A 86 4.50 -19.51 -17.07
N ALA A 87 3.25 -19.47 -16.61
CA ALA A 87 2.21 -20.38 -17.05
C ALA A 87 1.75 -20.03 -18.47
#